data_AF-A0A5S4YGA3-F1
#
_entry.id   AF-A0A5S4YGA3-F1
#
_cell.length_a   1.000
_cell.length_b   1.000
_cell.length_c   1.000
_cell.angle_alpha   90.00
_cell.angle_beta   90.00
_cell.angle_gamma   90.00
#
_symmetry.space_group_name_H-M   'P 1'
#
loop_
_entity.id
_entity.type
_entity.pdbx_description
1 polymer ?
#
loop_
_entity_poly.entity_id
_entity_poly.type
_entity_poly.pdbx_seq_one_letter_code
_entity_poly.pdbx_strand_id
1 'polypeptide(L)'
;MPKTRIMYVENKSASLNGPARIGRVTFSKTGKSIGYGGRTFQSPKGSGFKANYFDVETGERFWISGPRKDGKDRLYAESSAPIEIDPDVAEEYWRDIRGQRSE
;
A
#
# COMPACT_ATOMS: atom_id res chain seq x y z
N MET A 1 -9.02 -5.97 19.10
CA MET A 1 -8.34 -4.80 18.51
C MET A 1 -8.35 -4.96 17.00
N PRO A 2 -8.51 -3.89 16.21
CA PRO A 2 -8.41 -4.00 14.76
C PRO A 2 -6.99 -4.41 14.36
N LYS A 3 -6.87 -5.27 13.34
CA LYS A 3 -5.57 -5.76 12.87
C LYS A 3 -4.91 -4.70 12.00
N THR A 4 -3.66 -4.37 12.27
CA THR A 4 -2.87 -3.43 11.45
C THR A 4 -1.73 -4.15 10.72
N ARG A 5 -1.22 -3.55 9.64
CA ARG A 5 -0.03 -4.01 8.91
C ARG A 5 0.61 -2.86 8.12
N ILE A 6 1.93 -2.86 7.99
CA ILE A 6 2.62 -2.01 7.01
C ILE A 6 2.35 -2.55 5.60
N MET A 7 1.84 -1.71 4.72
CA MET A 7 1.50 -2.04 3.34
C MET A 7 2.06 -1.00 2.38
N TYR A 8 2.31 -1.44 1.15
CA TYR A 8 2.50 -0.59 -0.01
C TYR A 8 1.14 -0.17 -0.55
N VAL A 9 0.96 1.13 -0.81
CA VAL A 9 -0.28 1.75 -1.31
C VAL A 9 0.06 2.65 -2.48
N GLU A 10 -0.40 2.31 -3.68
CA GLU A 10 -0.15 3.08 -4.90
C GLU A 10 -1.45 3.53 -5.54
N ASN A 11 -1.55 4.83 -5.82
CA ASN A 11 -2.67 5.39 -6.55
C ASN A 11 -2.50 5.08 -8.05
N LYS A 12 -3.50 4.41 -8.64
CA LYS A 12 -3.57 4.05 -10.06
C LYS A 12 -4.67 4.81 -10.81
N SER A 13 -5.30 5.82 -10.18
CA SER A 13 -6.41 6.56 -10.76
C SER A 13 -5.98 7.37 -11.99
N ALA A 14 -4.83 8.05 -11.91
CA ALA A 14 -4.32 8.91 -12.98
C ALA A 14 -3.26 8.24 -13.87
N SER A 15 -2.56 7.20 -13.40
CA SER A 15 -1.52 6.52 -14.19
C SER A 15 -1.22 5.10 -13.72
N LEU A 16 -0.52 4.32 -14.55
CA LEU A 16 -0.02 2.99 -14.15
C LEU A 16 1.16 3.05 -13.17
N ASN A 17 1.71 4.24 -12.90
CA ASN A 17 2.91 4.47 -12.09
C ASN A 17 2.72 5.67 -11.16
N GLY A 18 1.58 5.72 -10.48
CA GLY A 18 1.21 6.89 -9.69
C GLY A 18 1.99 7.01 -8.38
N PRO A 19 1.67 8.05 -7.59
CA PRO A 19 2.20 8.25 -6.26
C PRO A 19 2.01 7.00 -5.41
N ALA A 20 3.06 6.63 -4.68
CA ALA A 20 3.07 5.40 -3.88
C ALA A 20 3.63 5.68 -2.49
N ARG A 21 3.08 4.96 -1.50
CA ARG A 21 3.45 5.07 -0.10
C ARG A 21 3.65 3.72 0.56
N ILE A 22 4.55 3.68 1.54
CA ILE A 22 4.60 2.64 2.57
C ILE A 22 3.95 3.21 3.82
N GLY A 23 2.85 2.60 4.27
CA GLY A 23 2.07 3.11 5.38
C GLY A 23 1.36 2.02 6.17
N ARG A 24 0.94 2.36 7.39
CA ARG A 24 0.22 1.43 8.27
C ARG A 24 -1.25 1.45 7.94
N VAL A 25 -1.76 0.29 7.56
CA VAL A 25 -3.17 0.12 7.24
C VAL A 25 -3.89 -0.63 8.35
N THR A 26 -5.20 -0.42 8.43
CA THR A 26 -6.08 -1.11 9.37
C THR A 26 -7.08 -1.98 8.63
N PHE A 27 -7.12 -3.27 8.91
CA PHE A 27 -8.11 -4.17 8.34
C PHE A 27 -9.43 -4.08 9.09
N SER A 28 -10.54 -4.11 8.35
CA SER A 28 -11.85 -4.33 8.97
C SER A 28 -11.94 -5.71 9.60
N LYS A 29 -12.91 -5.90 10.52
CA LYS A 29 -13.11 -7.17 11.24
C LYS A 29 -13.26 -8.38 10.30
N THR A 30 -13.83 -8.17 9.12
CA THR A 30 -14.04 -9.23 8.11
C THR A 30 -12.89 -9.34 7.10
N GLY A 31 -11.89 -8.47 7.18
CA GLY A 31 -10.78 -8.38 6.22
C GLY A 31 -11.17 -7.91 4.83
N LYS A 32 -12.43 -7.50 4.61
CA LYS A 32 -12.96 -7.12 3.28
C LYS A 32 -12.57 -5.70 2.86
N SER A 33 -12.16 -4.87 3.82
CA SER A 33 -11.79 -3.48 3.60
C SER A 33 -10.58 -3.09 4.43
N ILE A 34 -9.90 -2.05 3.97
CA ILE A 34 -8.68 -1.52 4.56
C ILE A 34 -8.87 -0.01 4.78
N GLY A 35 -8.52 0.49 5.95
CA GLY A 35 -8.44 1.92 6.25
C GLY A 35 -6.99 2.42 6.20
N TYR A 36 -6.75 3.55 5.55
CA TYR A 36 -5.44 4.21 5.49
C TYR A 36 -5.59 5.70 5.14
N GLY A 37 -4.89 6.59 5.84
CA GLY A 37 -4.89 8.03 5.54
C GLY A 37 -6.26 8.69 5.56
N GLY A 38 -7.16 8.25 6.45
CA GLY A 38 -8.56 8.72 6.50
C GLY A 38 -9.49 8.14 5.43
N ARG A 39 -8.96 7.29 4.53
CA ARG A 39 -9.68 6.69 3.41
C ARG A 39 -10.03 5.23 3.68
N THR A 40 -11.10 4.75 3.06
CA THR A 40 -11.50 3.33 3.11
C THR A 40 -11.42 2.70 1.73
N PHE A 41 -10.72 1.58 1.64
CA PHE A 41 -10.48 0.84 0.41
C PHE A 41 -11.18 -0.52 0.45
N GLN A 42 -11.76 -0.94 -0.67
CA GLN A 42 -12.41 -2.23 -0.82
C GLN A 42 -11.88 -3.00 -2.03
N SER A 43 -11.73 -4.31 -1.88
CA SER A 43 -11.31 -5.18 -2.97
C SER A 43 -12.48 -5.44 -3.94
N PRO A 44 -12.31 -5.26 -5.26
CA PRO A 44 -13.26 -5.74 -6.24
C PRO A 44 -13.14 -7.27 -6.30
N LYS A 45 -14.26 -8.00 -6.14
CA LYS A 45 -14.34 -9.46 -5.99
C LYS A 45 -13.70 -10.26 -7.15
N GLY A 46 -12.37 -10.30 -7.22
CA GLY A 46 -11.60 -11.15 -8.15
C GLY A 46 -11.26 -10.56 -9.53
N SER A 47 -11.48 -9.26 -9.78
CA SER A 47 -11.28 -8.65 -11.11
C SER A 47 -10.12 -7.64 -11.19
N GLY A 48 -9.14 -7.74 -10.30
CA GLY A 48 -8.01 -6.81 -10.28
C GLY A 48 -6.99 -7.09 -11.39
N PHE A 49 -7.06 -6.37 -12.51
CA PHE A 49 -6.07 -6.47 -13.60
C PHE A 49 -4.93 -5.45 -13.44
N LYS A 50 -5.23 -4.21 -13.02
CA LYS A 50 -4.27 -3.09 -12.89
C LYS A 50 -4.37 -2.33 -11.55
N ALA A 51 -5.30 -2.76 -10.71
CA ALA A 51 -5.60 -2.26 -9.37
C ALA A 51 -6.34 -3.39 -8.65
N ASN A 52 -6.12 -3.53 -7.34
CA ASN A 52 -6.75 -4.57 -6.53
C ASN A 52 -7.62 -4.01 -5.39
N TYR A 53 -7.68 -2.68 -5.28
CA TYR A 53 -8.60 -1.96 -4.41
C TYR A 53 -9.17 -0.73 -5.12
N PHE A 54 -10.30 -0.24 -4.62
CA PHE A 54 -10.79 1.10 -4.93
C PHE A 54 -11.16 1.81 -3.63
N ASP A 55 -11.01 3.12 -3.63
CA ASP A 55 -11.51 3.99 -2.56
C ASP A 55 -13.04 4.06 -2.62
N VAL A 56 -13.70 3.82 -1.49
CA VAL A 56 -15.17 3.70 -1.42
C VAL A 56 -15.88 5.03 -1.66
N GLU A 57 -15.26 6.16 -1.33
CA GLU A 57 -15.87 7.49 -1.46
C GLU A 57 -15.70 8.05 -2.87
N THR A 58 -14.54 7.85 -3.47
CA THR A 58 -14.14 8.49 -4.73
C THR A 58 -14.17 7.55 -5.94
N GLY A 59 -14.14 6.23 -5.71
CA GLY A 59 -13.99 5.24 -6.77
C GLY A 59 -12.59 5.17 -7.40
N GLU A 60 -11.64 5.97 -6.91
CA GLU A 60 -10.25 5.94 -7.34
C GLU A 60 -9.64 4.55 -7.14
N ARG A 61 -8.80 4.12 -8.08
CA ARG A 61 -8.25 2.77 -8.10
C ARG A 61 -6.85 2.73 -7.50
N PHE A 62 -6.59 1.68 -6.73
CA PHE A 62 -5.34 1.51 -5.99
C PHE A 62 -4.75 0.12 -6.17
N TRP A 63 -3.42 0.07 -6.10
CA TRP A 63 -2.68 -1.16 -5.87
C TRP A 63 -2.20 -1.19 -4.41
N ILE A 64 -2.68 -2.15 -3.63
CA ILE A 64 -2.33 -2.30 -2.22
C ILE A 64 -1.79 -3.72 -1.98
N SER A 65 -0.56 -3.84 -1.50
CA SER A 65 0.11 -5.12 -1.24
C SER A 65 1.04 -5.03 -0.05
N GLY A 66 1.52 -6.18 0.45
CA GLY A 66 2.62 -6.16 1.42
C GLY A 66 3.87 -5.57 0.77
N PRO A 67 4.70 -4.79 1.49
CA PRO A 67 5.94 -4.31 0.94
C PRO A 67 6.92 -5.48 0.78
N ARG A 68 7.77 -5.39 -0.23
CA ARG A 68 8.77 -6.38 -0.58
C ARG A 68 10.09 -6.07 0.12
N LYS A 69 10.82 -7.12 0.49
CA LYS A 69 12.14 -6.99 1.10
C LYS A 69 13.17 -6.35 0.15
N ASP A 70 13.03 -6.58 -1.15
CA ASP A 70 13.91 -6.03 -2.19
C ASP A 70 13.57 -4.58 -2.60
N GLY A 71 12.50 -3.99 -2.03
CA GLY A 71 12.04 -2.64 -2.34
C GLY A 71 11.47 -2.46 -3.76
N LYS A 72 11.29 -3.54 -4.53
CA LYS A 72 10.72 -3.50 -5.89
C LYS A 72 9.20 -3.60 -5.86
N ASP A 73 8.58 -2.75 -5.04
CA ASP A 73 7.15 -2.80 -4.68
C ASP A 73 6.21 -2.51 -5.85
N ARG A 74 6.66 -1.68 -6.80
CA ARG A 74 5.87 -1.29 -7.96
C ARG A 74 5.54 -2.51 -8.83
N LEU A 75 4.29 -2.57 -9.31
CA LEU A 75 3.85 -3.59 -10.26
C LEU A 75 4.63 -3.49 -11.60
N TYR A 76 4.97 -2.27 -12.02
CA TYR A 76 5.79 -2.00 -13.20
C TYR A 76 7.14 -1.43 -12.77
N ALA A 77 8.22 -2.17 -13.03
CA ALA A 77 9.57 -1.87 -12.54
C ALA A 77 10.25 -0.68 -13.23
N GLU A 78 9.68 -0.18 -14.34
CA GLU A 78 10.24 0.91 -15.15
C GLU A 78 10.05 2.29 -14.51
N SER A 79 9.20 2.40 -13.48
CA SER A 79 8.99 3.66 -12.79
C SER A 79 10.07 3.93 -11.76
N SER A 80 10.78 5.04 -11.94
CA SER A 80 11.74 5.60 -10.97
C SER A 80 11.09 6.55 -9.96
N ALA A 81 9.76 6.72 -9.98
CA ALA A 81 9.08 7.62 -9.07
C ALA A 81 9.29 7.17 -7.61
N PRO A 82 9.68 8.10 -6.70
CA PRO A 82 9.95 7.76 -5.32
C PRO A 82 8.73 7.15 -4.64
N ILE A 83 8.98 6.28 -3.66
CA ILE A 83 7.96 5.74 -2.76
C ILE A 83 8.16 6.45 -1.42
N GLU A 84 7.15 7.17 -0.97
CA GLU A 84 7.21 7.86 0.32
C GLU A 84 6.96 6.85 1.45
N ILE A 85 7.67 6.97 2.56
CA ILE A 85 7.49 6.11 3.73
C ILE A 85 6.91 6.97 4.84
N ASP A 86 5.76 6.57 5.39
CA ASP A 86 5.15 7.34 6.46
C ASP A 86 6.07 7.33 7.72
N PRO A 87 6.25 8.47 8.41
CA PRO A 87 7.20 8.55 9.52
C PRO A 87 6.96 7.55 10.65
N ASP A 88 5.70 7.20 10.91
CA ASP A 88 5.28 6.27 11.97
C ASP A 88 5.55 4.79 11.65
N VAL A 89 5.92 4.45 10.41
CA VAL A 89 6.32 3.09 10.01
C VAL A 89 7.78 2.98 9.65
N ALA A 90 8.50 4.10 9.49
CA ALA A 90 9.82 4.12 8.88
C ALA A 90 10.81 3.18 9.57
N GLU A 91 10.95 3.26 10.90
CA GLU A 91 11.86 2.40 11.67
C GLU A 91 11.50 0.91 11.53
N GLU A 92 10.23 0.55 11.74
CA GLU A 92 9.72 -0.82 11.64
C GLU A 92 9.90 -1.37 10.20
N TYR A 93 9.65 -0.56 9.18
CA TYR A 93 9.85 -0.94 7.78
C TYR A 93 11.31 -1.25 7.48
N TRP A 94 12.24 -0.37 7.86
CA TRP A 94 13.66 -0.58 7.57
C TRP A 94 14.22 -1.79 8.33
N ARG A 95 13.88 -1.92 9.61
CA ARG A 95 14.36 -3.01 10.47
C ARG A 95 13.75 -4.36 10.10
N ASP A 96 12.42 -4.44 10.05
CA ASP A 96 11.71 -5.72 10.06
C ASP A 96 11.33 -6.20 8.66
N ILE A 97 11.16 -5.27 7.71
CA ILE A 97 10.80 -5.61 6.32
C ILE A 97 12.04 -5.59 5.43
N ARG A 98 12.83 -4.51 5.45
CA ARG A 98 14.04 -4.39 4.62
C ARG A 98 15.24 -5.11 5.20
N GLY A 99 15.22 -5.44 6.49
CA GLY A 99 16.34 -6.11 7.17
C GLY A 99 17.59 -5.23 7.22
N GLN A 100 17.43 -3.91 7.05
CA GLN A 100 18.50 -2.94 7.14
C GLN A 100 18.54 -2.47 8.58
N ARG A 101 19.50 -2.99 9.34
CA ARG A 101 19.83 -2.44 10.66
C ARG A 101 20.55 -1.12 10.43
N SER A 102 20.13 -0.08 11.14
CA SER A 102 20.93 1.11 11.36
C SER A 102 22.18 0.67 12.12
N GLU A 103 23.35 0.76 11.47
CA GLU A 103 24.67 0.70 12.12
C GLU A 103 24.93 1.95 12.96
#